data_AF-A0A175YEA6-F1
#
_entry.id   AF-A0A175YEA6-F1
#
_cell.length_a   1.000
_cell.length_b   1.000
_cell.length_c   1.000
_cell.angle_alpha   90.00
_cell.angle_beta   90.00
_cell.angle_gamma   90.00
#
_symmetry.space_group_name_H-M   'P 1'
#
loop_
_entity.id
_entity.type
_entity.pdbx_description
1 polymer ?
#
loop_
_entity_poly.entity_id
_entity_poly.type
_entity_poly.pdbx_seq_one_letter_code
_entity_poly.pdbx_strand_id
1 'polypeptide(L)'
;MNAKRLSDVAKGSAIHRTPREAERFSGKRPVVQWSKNWIIGRWIALVSLVFFLLVVDIQSFHLLRKYNPEDTVYGLFIMGLGNLVGFSFLGSQAQELIQDAKSAYNVPSWCYGLASSTAH
;
A
#
# COMPACT_ATOMS: atom_id res chain seq x y z
N MET A 1 -44.67 -50.49 -15.94
CA MET A 1 -44.57 -49.21 -15.18
C MET A 1 -44.22 -49.59 -13.75
N ASN A 2 -43.13 -49.20 -13.09
CA ASN A 2 -42.09 -48.21 -13.34
C ASN A 2 -40.76 -48.73 -12.77
N ALA A 3 -39.72 -48.73 -13.59
CA ALA A 3 -38.32 -48.86 -13.20
C ALA A 3 -37.74 -47.45 -13.04
N LYS A 4 -37.37 -47.03 -11.83
CA LYS A 4 -36.37 -45.98 -11.57
C LYS A 4 -36.22 -45.71 -10.08
N ARG A 5 -34.97 -45.59 -9.64
CA ARG A 5 -34.48 -45.07 -8.34
C ARG A 5 -34.22 -46.07 -7.22
N LEU A 6 -33.59 -47.19 -7.57
CA LEU A 6 -32.71 -47.92 -6.64
C LEU A 6 -31.23 -47.97 -7.10
N SER A 7 -30.86 -47.13 -8.06
CA SER A 7 -29.48 -46.72 -8.34
C SER A 7 -29.48 -45.20 -8.07
N ASP A 8 -28.77 -44.64 -7.10
CA ASP A 8 -27.32 -44.66 -7.03
C ASP A 8 -26.86 -44.46 -5.58
N VAL A 9 -26.56 -45.57 -4.91
CA VAL A 9 -25.45 -45.58 -3.94
C VAL A 9 -24.17 -45.57 -4.78
N ALA A 10 -23.70 -44.39 -5.16
CA ALA A 10 -22.35 -44.19 -5.69
C ALA A 10 -21.93 -42.77 -5.32
N LYS A 11 -21.30 -42.61 -4.15
CA LYS A 11 -19.85 -42.45 -4.09
C LYS A 11 -19.34 -41.26 -4.90
N GLY A 12 -19.16 -40.16 -4.16
CA GLY A 12 -17.92 -39.39 -4.20
C GLY A 12 -17.73 -38.40 -5.35
N SER A 13 -16.82 -37.47 -5.08
CA SER A 13 -16.29 -36.46 -6.02
C SER A 13 -17.20 -35.24 -6.18
N ALA A 14 -17.01 -34.20 -5.37
CA ALA A 14 -16.03 -33.13 -5.57
C ALA A 14 -16.52 -32.06 -6.54
N ILE A 15 -16.47 -30.80 -6.07
CA ILE A 15 -16.35 -29.55 -6.84
C ILE A 15 -17.68 -29.15 -7.53
N HIS A 16 -18.27 -27.98 -7.26
CA HIS A 16 -17.71 -26.69 -7.66
C HIS A 16 -18.41 -25.53 -6.93
N ARG A 17 -17.60 -24.58 -6.46
CA ARG A 17 -18.00 -23.29 -5.88
C ARG A 17 -18.96 -22.53 -6.82
N THR A 18 -20.00 -21.94 -6.25
CA THR A 18 -20.71 -20.77 -6.81
C THR A 18 -20.79 -19.69 -5.74
N PRO A 19 -20.01 -18.60 -5.82
CA PRO A 19 -20.19 -17.43 -4.97
C PRO A 19 -21.31 -16.57 -5.57
N ARG A 20 -22.56 -16.97 -5.35
CA ARG A 20 -23.75 -16.19 -5.72
C ARG A 20 -24.77 -16.46 -4.63
N GLU A 21 -24.68 -15.71 -3.54
CA GLU A 21 -25.75 -15.48 -2.53
C GLU A 21 -25.19 -14.91 -1.21
N ALA A 22 -24.29 -13.92 -1.28
CA ALA A 22 -23.96 -13.07 -0.13
C ALA A 22 -24.09 -11.57 -0.45
N GLU A 23 -24.79 -11.23 -1.53
CA GLU A 23 -25.38 -9.89 -1.72
C GLU A 23 -26.61 -9.76 -0.83
N ARG A 24 -26.40 -9.59 0.49
CA ARG A 24 -27.44 -9.02 1.35
C ARG A 24 -26.84 -7.92 2.22
N PHE A 25 -27.16 -6.70 1.82
CA PHE A 25 -27.49 -5.58 2.70
C PHE A 25 -26.52 -5.29 3.85
N SER A 26 -25.46 -4.55 3.54
CA SER A 26 -24.95 -3.54 4.46
C SER A 26 -24.98 -2.21 3.74
N GLY A 27 -25.85 -1.30 4.18
CA GLY A 27 -25.98 0.09 3.70
C GLY A 27 -24.76 0.95 4.02
N LYS A 28 -23.57 0.46 3.69
CA LYS A 28 -22.35 1.26 3.58
C LYS A 28 -22.29 1.68 2.12
N ARG A 29 -22.12 2.98 1.88
CA ARG A 29 -21.72 3.49 0.55
C ARG A 29 -20.64 2.55 0.01
N PRO A 30 -20.64 2.20 -1.29
CA PRO A 30 -19.55 1.42 -1.86
C PRO A 30 -18.28 2.25 -1.65
N VAL A 31 -17.57 1.98 -0.56
CA VAL A 31 -16.22 2.44 -0.35
C VAL A 31 -15.49 1.69 -1.45
N VAL A 32 -15.03 2.42 -2.46
CA VAL A 32 -14.29 1.86 -3.58
C VAL A 32 -13.14 1.07 -2.97
N GLN A 33 -13.31 -0.26 -2.91
CA GLN A 33 -12.37 -1.12 -2.23
C GLN A 33 -11.17 -1.22 -3.16
N TRP A 34 -10.13 -0.45 -2.86
CA TRP A 34 -8.91 -0.44 -3.66
C TRP A 34 -8.31 -1.83 -3.73
N SER A 35 -7.79 -2.20 -4.90
CA SER A 35 -7.11 -3.48 -5.05
C SER A 35 -5.85 -3.51 -4.17
N LYS A 36 -5.54 -4.67 -3.59
CA LYS A 36 -4.29 -4.87 -2.84
C LYS A 36 -3.05 -4.45 -3.63
N ASN A 37 -3.04 -4.77 -4.94
CA ASN A 37 -1.92 -4.46 -5.82
C ASN A 37 -1.75 -2.94 -6.01
N TRP A 38 -2.84 -2.18 -5.98
CA TRP A 38 -2.81 -0.72 -6.04
C TRP A 38 -2.15 -0.10 -4.81
N ILE A 39 -2.54 -0.56 -3.61
CA ILE A 39 -1.97 -0.10 -2.34
C ILE A 39 -0.48 -0.41 -2.27
N ILE A 40 -0.09 -1.64 -2.63
CA ILE A 40 1.32 -2.05 -2.68
C ILE A 40 2.10 -1.20 -3.69
N GLY A 41 1.53 -0.95 -4.88
CA GLY A 41 2.16 -0.13 -5.91
C GLY A 41 2.42 1.31 -5.45
N ARG A 42 1.45 1.94 -4.78
CA ARG A 42 1.62 3.27 -4.19
C ARG A 42 2.69 3.29 -3.10
N TRP A 43 2.77 2.26 -2.27
CA TRP A 43 3.85 2.13 -1.29
C TRP A 43 5.23 2.01 -1.93
N ILE A 44 5.38 1.16 -2.96
CA ILE A 44 6.64 1.01 -3.70
C ILE A 44 7.05 2.34 -4.34
N ALA A 45 6.10 3.04 -4.97
CA ALA A 45 6.35 4.37 -5.54
C ALA A 45 6.78 5.38 -4.47
N LEU A 46 6.13 5.39 -3.31
CA LEU A 46 6.44 6.29 -2.21
C LEU A 46 7.83 6.04 -1.63
N VAL A 47 8.20 4.77 -1.42
CA VAL A 47 9.56 4.38 -0.99
C VAL A 47 10.58 4.76 -2.05
N SER A 48 10.29 4.49 -3.32
CA SER A 48 11.18 4.82 -4.43
C SER A 48 11.41 6.34 -4.53
N LEU A 49 10.37 7.13 -4.29
CA LEU A 49 10.44 8.59 -4.28
C LEU A 49 11.28 9.11 -3.10
N VAL A 50 11.15 8.52 -1.91
CA VAL A 50 12.04 8.82 -0.77
C VAL A 50 13.50 8.54 -1.12
N PHE A 51 13.79 7.38 -1.70
CA PHE A 51 15.16 7.03 -2.12
C PHE A 51 15.70 8.00 -3.17
N PHE A 52 14.87 8.35 -4.16
CA PHE A 52 15.25 9.31 -5.19
C PHE A 52 15.63 10.67 -4.60
N LEU A 53 14.81 11.21 -3.67
CA LEU A 53 15.10 12.48 -3.00
C LEU A 53 16.43 12.42 -2.24
N LEU A 54 16.67 11.36 -1.47
CA LEU A 54 17.93 11.19 -0.73
C LEU A 54 19.15 11.16 -1.66
N VAL A 55 19.05 10.47 -2.81
CA VAL A 55 20.16 10.42 -3.78
C VAL A 55 20.39 11.80 -4.38
N VAL A 56 19.34 12.52 -4.76
CA VAL A 56 19.44 13.88 -5.32
C VAL A 56 20.05 14.84 -4.30
N ASP A 57 19.66 14.75 -3.03
CA ASP A 57 20.23 15.57 -1.96
C ASP A 57 21.73 15.33 -1.77
N ILE A 58 22.14 14.05 -1.72
CA ILE A 58 23.56 13.69 -1.58
C ILE A 58 24.37 14.25 -2.75
N GLN A 59 23.88 14.09 -3.98
CA GLN A 59 24.57 14.62 -5.16
C GLN A 59 24.63 16.15 -5.15
N SER A 60 23.52 16.80 -4.79
CA SER A 60 23.45 18.25 -4.68
C SER A 60 24.38 18.78 -3.59
N PHE A 61 24.50 18.07 -2.46
CA PHE A 61 25.43 18.40 -1.39
C PHE A 61 26.88 18.26 -1.84
N HIS A 62 27.23 17.18 -2.56
CA HIS A 62 28.55 17.01 -3.13
C HIS A 62 28.93 18.12 -4.11
N LEU A 63 27.99 18.53 -4.98
CA LEU A 63 28.19 19.64 -5.89
C LEU A 63 28.36 20.97 -5.15
N LEU A 64 27.52 21.24 -4.15
CA LEU A 64 27.60 22.44 -3.32
C LEU A 64 28.97 22.54 -2.64
N ARG A 65 29.43 21.46 -2.01
CA ARG A 65 30.75 21.42 -1.37
C ARG A 65 31.92 21.56 -2.33
N LYS A 66 31.78 21.07 -3.55
CA LYS A 66 32.86 21.09 -4.55
C LYS A 66 33.00 22.45 -5.22
N TYR A 67 31.89 23.13 -5.51
CA TYR A 67 31.88 24.34 -6.32
C TYR A 67 31.67 25.63 -5.52
N ASN A 68 30.89 25.63 -4.43
CA ASN A 68 30.61 26.81 -3.61
C ASN A 68 30.60 26.46 -2.11
N PRO A 69 31.75 26.09 -1.52
CA PRO A 69 31.83 25.65 -0.12
C PRO A 69 31.42 26.74 0.88
N GLU A 70 31.61 28.02 0.55
CA GLU A 70 31.19 29.17 1.35
C GLU A 70 29.66 29.26 1.51
N ASP A 71 28.91 28.83 0.50
CA ASP A 71 27.45 28.84 0.49
C ASP A 71 26.84 27.54 1.07
N THR A 72 27.67 26.65 1.61
CA THR A 72 27.22 25.35 2.14
C THR A 72 26.10 25.48 3.16
N VAL A 73 26.18 26.48 4.05
CA VAL A 73 25.15 26.69 5.10
C VAL A 73 23.82 27.10 4.48
N TYR A 74 23.84 28.01 3.50
CA TYR A 74 22.64 28.47 2.81
C TYR A 74 22.04 27.35 1.95
N GLY A 75 22.87 26.62 1.21
CA GLY A 75 22.40 25.50 0.39
C GLY A 75 21.84 24.34 1.23
N LEU A 76 22.45 24.03 2.40
CA LEU A 76 21.88 23.09 3.36
C LEU A 76 20.54 23.54 3.92
N PHE A 77 20.39 24.84 4.19
CA PHE A 77 19.12 25.40 4.64
C PHE A 77 18.01 25.24 3.59
N ILE A 78 18.29 25.60 2.33
CA ILE A 78 17.34 25.47 1.22
C ILE A 78 17.00 24.00 0.95
N MET A 79 18.00 23.11 0.93
CA MET A 79 17.80 21.66 0.80
C MET A 79 16.94 21.12 1.96
N GLY A 80 17.21 21.57 3.19
CA GLY A 80 16.41 21.23 4.37
C GLY A 80 14.96 21.67 4.26
N LEU A 81 14.69 22.88 3.76
CA LEU A 81 13.33 23.36 3.51
C LEU A 81 12.62 22.55 2.42
N GLY A 82 13.32 22.26 1.32
CA GLY A 82 12.79 21.40 0.24
C GLY A 82 12.40 20.02 0.76
N ASN A 83 13.27 19.42 1.58
CA ASN A 83 13.01 18.15 2.24
C ASN A 83 11.87 18.22 3.24
N LEU A 84 11.77 19.27 4.05
CA LEU A 84 10.67 19.41 5.00
C LEU A 84 9.33 19.38 4.26
N VAL A 85 9.21 20.12 3.15
CA VAL A 85 7.99 20.15 2.33
C VAL A 85 7.76 18.79 1.65
N GLY A 86 8.80 18.23 1.03
CA GLY A 86 8.73 16.93 0.34
C GLY A 86 8.32 15.79 1.27
N PHE A 87 8.99 15.65 2.42
CA PHE A 87 8.68 14.64 3.42
C PHE A 87 7.33 14.86 4.09
N SER A 88 6.89 16.11 4.29
CA SER A 88 5.53 16.38 4.79
C SER A 88 4.46 15.86 3.83
N PHE A 89 4.63 16.11 2.53
CA PHE A 89 3.72 15.59 1.51
C PHE A 89 3.75 14.06 1.42
N LEU A 90 4.95 13.46 1.44
CA LEU A 90 5.11 12.00 1.47
C LEU A 90 4.49 11.38 2.72
N GLY A 91 4.64 12.05 3.87
CA GLY A 91 4.00 11.65 5.13
C GLY A 91 2.49 11.66 5.04
N SER A 92 1.90 12.72 4.45
CA SER A 92 0.45 12.78 4.19
C SER A 92 0.00 11.64 3.29
N GLN A 93 0.71 11.36 2.20
CA GLN A 93 0.38 10.25 1.32
C GLN A 93 0.56 8.87 1.99
N ALA A 94 1.55 8.71 2.85
CA ALA A 94 1.72 7.51 3.64
C ALA A 94 0.56 7.33 4.64
N GLN A 95 0.09 8.41 5.28
CA GLN A 95 -1.08 8.36 6.15
C GLN A 95 -2.36 8.00 5.40
N GLU A 96 -2.58 8.58 4.22
CA GLU A 96 -3.68 8.19 3.33
C GLU A 96 -3.61 6.71 2.98
N LEU A 97 -2.41 6.21 2.63
CA LEU A 97 -2.21 4.80 2.31
C LEU A 97 -2.49 3.85 3.48
N ILE A 98 -2.16 4.27 4.70
CA ILE A 98 -2.48 3.50 5.91
C ILE A 98 -4.00 3.45 6.13
N GLN A 99 -4.71 4.56 5.89
CA GLN A 99 -6.17 4.60 5.97
C GLN A 99 -6.81 3.74 4.88
N ASP A 100 -6.31 3.82 3.65
CA ASP A 100 -6.73 3.00 2.51
C ASP A 100 -6.50 1.51 2.80
N ALA A 101 -5.35 1.14 3.37
CA ALA A 101 -5.03 -0.23 3.76
C ALA A 101 -6.00 -0.80 4.81
N LYS A 102 -6.52 0.02 5.73
CA LYS A 102 -7.57 -0.39 6.70
C LYS A 102 -8.90 -0.70 6.05
N SER A 103 -9.18 -0.11 4.87
CA SER A 103 -10.41 -0.35 4.12
C SER A 103 -10.33 -1.55 3.17
N ALA A 104 -9.15 -2.12 2.95
CA ALA A 104 -8.89 -3.22 2.03
C ALA A 104 -8.57 -4.54 2.73
N TYR A 105 -9.10 -5.65 2.21
CA TYR A 105 -8.84 -7.01 2.71
C TYR A 105 -7.51 -7.57 2.19
N ASN A 106 -6.79 -8.33 3.04
CA ASN A 106 -5.57 -9.09 2.70
C ASN A 106 -4.34 -8.26 2.26
N VAL A 107 -4.22 -7.00 2.70
CA VAL A 107 -3.04 -6.17 2.46
C VAL A 107 -1.88 -6.62 3.38
N PRO A 108 -0.61 -6.61 2.95
CA PRO A 108 0.51 -7.00 3.79
C PRO A 108 0.62 -6.13 5.06
N SER A 109 1.08 -6.72 6.17
CA SER A 109 1.17 -6.04 7.48
C SER A 109 2.01 -4.76 7.44
N TRP A 110 3.06 -4.72 6.64
CA TRP A 110 3.94 -3.55 6.49
C TRP A 110 3.24 -2.34 5.84
N CYS A 111 2.13 -2.53 5.12
CA CYS A 111 1.36 -1.44 4.53
C CYS A 111 0.51 -0.66 5.57
N TYR A 112 0.37 -1.18 6.79
CA TYR A 112 -0.31 -0.50 7.90
C TYR A 112 0.65 0.39 8.72
N GLY A 113 1.89 0.53 8.26
CA GLY A 113 2.99 1.16 8.99
C GLY A 113 3.67 0.17 9.94
N LEU A 114 4.81 0.58 10.52
CA LEU A 114 5.54 -0.15 11.57
C LEU A 114 4.78 -0.15 12.91
N ALA A 115 3.45 -0.25 12.89
CA ALA A 115 2.66 -0.49 14.09
C ALA A 115 2.85 -1.97 14.46
N SER A 116 3.75 -2.16 15.43
CA SER A 116 3.90 -3.30 16.33
C SER A 116 3.16 -4.57 15.91
N SER A 117 3.95 -5.60 15.62
CA SER A 117 3.60 -6.98 15.92
C SER A 117 3.26 -7.08 17.42
N THR A 118 2.10 -6.60 17.84
CA THR A 118 1.52 -6.99 19.12
C THR A 118 1.00 -8.38 18.89
N ALA A 119 1.91 -9.32 19.12
CA ALA A 119 1.69 -10.73 19.18
C ALA A 119 0.46 -11.04 20.06
N HIS A 120 -0.36 -11.94 19.53
CA HIS A 120 -1.32 -12.81 20.23
C HIS A 120 -2.41 -12.18 21.10
#